data_AF-A0A0P1I653-F1
#
_entry.id   AF-A0A0P1I653-F1
#
_cell.length_a   1.000
_cell.length_b   1.000
_cell.length_c   1.000
_cell.angle_alpha   90.00
_cell.angle_beta   90.00
_cell.angle_gamma   90.00
#
_symmetry.space_group_name_H-M   'P 1'
#
loop_
_entity.id
_entity.type
_entity.pdbx_description
1 polymer ?
#
loop_
_entity_poly.entity_id
_entity_poly.type
_entity_poly.pdbx_seq_one_letter_code
_entity_poly.pdbx_strand_id
1 'polypeptide(L)' 'MIAALFALLTVTMGLNYFQRTTAANVLFFFTLALSVYWLKFHATSQLTIQL' A
#
# COMPACT_ATOMS: atom_id res chain seq x y z
N MET A 1 9.57 -2.53 -0.95
CA MET A 1 8.09 -2.55 -0.95
C MET A 1 7.45 -1.26 -0.46
N ILE A 2 8.01 -0.59 0.56
CA ILE A 2 7.46 0.70 1.05
C ILE A 2 7.31 1.75 -0.08
N ALA A 3 8.31 1.87 -0.96
CA ALA A 3 8.27 2.80 -2.09
C ALA A 3 7.11 2.52 -3.07
N ALA A 4 6.73 1.25 -3.27
CA ALA A 4 5.60 0.89 -4.10
C ALA A 4 4.26 1.30 -3.46
N LEU A 5 4.13 1.17 -2.14
CA LEU A 5 2.94 1.65 -1.40
C LEU A 5 2.79 3.17 -1.51
N PHE A 6 3.90 3.92 -1.40
CA PHE A 6 3.89 5.37 -1.60
C PHE A 6 3.53 5.77 -3.04
N ALA A 7 4.00 5.02 -4.04
CA ALA A 7 3.61 5.24 -5.43
C ALA A 7 2.10 5.02 -5.64
N LEU A 8 1.54 3.94 -5.10
CA LEU A 8 0.10 3.66 -5.16
C LEU A 8 -0.75 4.74 -4.47
N LEU A 9 -0.28 5.26 -3.33
CA LEU A 9 -0.92 6.39 -2.65
C LEU A 9 -0.89 7.64 -3.53
N THR A 10 0.24 7.93 -4.18
CA THR A 10 0.37 9.06 -5.11
C THR A 10 -0.59 8.94 -6.28
N VAL A 11 -0.74 7.73 -6.86
CA VAL A 11 -1.72 7.47 -7.93
C VAL A 11 -3.14 7.67 -7.42
N THR A 12 -3.45 7.25 -6.19
CA THR A 12 -4.76 7.45 -5.56
C THR A 12 -5.09 8.94 -5.41
N MET A 13 -4.11 9.75 -5.01
CA MET A 13 -4.25 11.21 -4.93
C MET A 13 -4.45 11.82 -6.31
N GLY A 14 -3.70 11.37 -7.32
CA GLY A 14 -3.87 11.81 -8.72
C GLY A 14 -5.25 11.48 -9.27
N LEU A 15 -5.77 10.26 -9.04
CA LEU A 15 -7.11 9.87 -9.47
C LEU A 15 -8.19 10.74 -8.81
N ASN A 16 -8.05 11.05 -7.51
CA ASN A 16 -8.95 11.99 -6.83
C ASN A 16 -8.85 13.41 -7.40
N TYR A 17 -7.64 13.88 -7.73
CA TYR A 17 -7.44 15.19 -8.36
C TYR A 17 -8.22 15.32 -9.68
N PHE A 18 -8.25 14.27 -10.49
CA PHE A 18 -9.04 14.20 -11.73
C PHE A 18 -10.51 13.78 -11.52
N GLN A 19 -11.03 13.84 -10.28
CA GLN A 19 -12.42 13.48 -9.95
C GLN A 19 -12.80 12.02 -10.29
N ARG A 20 -11.82 11.12 -10.45
CA ARG A 20 -12.02 9.68 -10.67
C ARG A 20 -12.20 8.96 -9.33
N THR A 21 -13.14 9.42 -8.51
CA THR A 21 -13.33 9.00 -7.11
C THR A 21 -13.59 7.49 -6.95
N THR A 22 -14.37 6.88 -7.84
CA THR A 22 -14.61 5.42 -7.80
C THR A 22 -13.33 4.63 -7.99
N ALA A 23 -12.52 4.96 -9.01
CA ALA A 23 -11.26 4.29 -9.27
C ALA A 23 -10.24 4.54 -8.14
N ALA A 24 -10.22 5.76 -7.60
CA ALA A 24 -9.37 6.12 -6.48
C ALA A 24 -9.73 5.31 -5.22
N ASN A 25 -11.01 5.16 -4.91
CA ASN A 25 -11.46 4.37 -3.77
C ASN A 25 -11.08 2.89 -3.92
N VAL A 26 -11.28 2.30 -5.10
CA VAL A 26 -10.86 0.92 -5.37
C VAL A 26 -9.35 0.75 -5.17
N LEU A 27 -8.54 1.65 -5.73
CA LEU A 27 -7.09 1.61 -5.59
C LEU A 27 -6.64 1.81 -4.14
N PHE A 28 -7.30 2.70 -3.42
CA PHE A 28 -7.04 2.96 -2.00
C PHE A 28 -7.26 1.70 -1.15
N PHE A 29 -8.40 1.02 -1.29
CA PHE A 29 -8.68 -0.21 -0.55
C PHE A 29 -7.68 -1.33 -0.88
N PHE A 30 -7.29 -1.45 -2.15
CA PHE A 30 -6.23 -2.39 -2.55
C PHE A 30 -4.88 -2.06 -1.90
N THR A 31 -4.51 -0.79 -1.89
CA THR A 31 -3.26 -0.31 -1.26
C THR A 31 -3.27 -0.56 0.24
N LEU A 32 -4.42 -0.38 0.89
CA LEU A 32 -4.61 -0.68 2.31
C LEU A 32 -4.44 -2.17 2.60
N ALA A 33 -5.11 -3.05 1.84
CA ALA A 33 -4.97 -4.49 1.98
C ALA A 33 -3.52 -4.96 1.78
N LEU A 34 -2.83 -4.40 0.78
CA LEU A 34 -1.42 -4.70 0.52
C LEU A 34 -0.51 -4.21 1.67
N SER A 35 -0.82 -3.07 2.27
CA SER A 35 -0.11 -2.55 3.44
C SER A 35 -0.28 -3.48 4.65
N VAL A 36 -1.49 -3.96 4.91
CA VAL A 36 -1.75 -4.93 5.98
C VAL A 36 -1.03 -6.25 5.72
N TYR A 37 -1.05 -6.75 4.48
CA TYR A 37 -0.30 -7.94 4.09
C TYR A 37 1.21 -7.77 4.31
N TRP A 38 1.78 -6.64 3.88
CA TRP A 38 3.20 -6.36 4.03
C TRP A 38 3.61 -6.27 5.51
N LEU A 39 2.82 -5.56 6.31
CA LEU A 39 3.02 -5.44 7.75
C LEU A 39 2.95 -6.79 8.43
N LYS A 40 1.95 -7.62 8.11
CA LYS A 40 1.87 -8.98 8.64
C LYS A 40 3.12 -9.76 8.27
N PHE A 41 3.50 -9.80 7.00
CA PHE A 41 4.68 -10.53 6.55
C PHE A 41 5.96 -10.06 7.28
N HIS A 42 6.20 -8.76 7.39
CA HIS A 42 7.42 -8.23 8.03
C HIS A 42 7.37 -8.24 9.56
N ALA A 43 6.18 -8.25 10.18
CA ALA A 43 6.02 -8.35 11.62
C ALA A 43 6.03 -9.80 12.13
N THR A 44 5.60 -10.77 11.31
CA THR A 44 5.59 -12.20 11.68
C THR A 44 6.79 -12.98 11.18
N SER A 45 7.56 -12.43 10.23
CA SER A 45 8.86 -13.01 9.90
C SER A 45 9.75 -12.85 11.12
N GLN A 46 10.19 -13.96 11.73
CA GLN A 46 11.27 -13.89 12.72
C GLN A 46 12.39 -13.07 12.12
N LEU A 47 12.82 -12.02 12.83
CA LEU A 47 14.07 -11.34 12.55
C LEU A 47 15.14 -12.43 12.65
N THR A 48 15.52 -13.06 11.54
CA THR A 48 16.70 -13.90 11.47
C THR A 48 17.88 -12.94 11.57
N ILE A 49 18.12 -12.47 12.79
CA ILE A 49 19.41 -11.98 13.22
C ILE A 49 20.30 -13.20 13.08
N GLN A 50 20.99 -13.29 11.94
CA GLN A 50 22.18 -14.11 11.84
C GLN A 50 23.18 -13.46 12.80
N LEU A 51 23.21 -13.99 14.03
CA LEU A 51 24.24 -13.69 15.01
C LEU A 51 25.56 -14.31 14.54
#